data_AF-A0A662UK85-F1
#
_entry.id   AF-A0A662UK85-F1
#
_cell.length_a   1.000
_cell.length_b   1.000
_cell.length_c   1.000
_cell.angle_alpha   90.00
_cell.angle_beta   90.00
_cell.angle_gamma   90.00
#
_symmetry.space_group_name_H-M   'P 1'
#
loop_
_entity.id
_entity.type
_entity.pdbx_description
1 polymer ?
#
loop_
_entity_poly.entity_id
_entity_poly.type
_entity_poly.pdbx_seq_one_letter_code
_entity_poly.pdbx_strand_id
1 'polypeptide(L)' 'MIKVSDAIKAVFLLSLTTLVILNTLVLAYLVPIVGYHLMPENQTAAEFWRVTGLIMEVNTLVIIWSGIGYLFVRLLRK' A
#
# COMPACT_ATOMS: atom_id res chain seq x y z
N MET A 1 -13.77 25.80 -18.37
CA MET A 1 -14.45 25.67 -17.07
C MET A 1 -14.38 24.21 -16.63
N ILE A 2 -13.67 23.92 -15.53
CA ILE A 2 -13.71 22.59 -14.91
C ILE A 2 -15.09 22.43 -14.27
N LYS A 3 -15.81 21.36 -14.58
CA LYS A 3 -17.12 21.09 -13.96
C LYS A 3 -16.87 20.74 -12.49
N VAL A 4 -17.68 21.29 -11.59
CA VAL A 4 -17.61 20.98 -10.14
C VAL A 4 -17.68 19.47 -9.90
N SER A 5 -18.43 18.74 -10.73
CA SER A 5 -18.53 17.28 -10.67
C SER A 5 -17.20 16.56 -10.96
N ASP A 6 -16.31 17.14 -11.77
CA ASP A 6 -15.00 16.56 -12.04
C ASP A 6 -14.01 16.83 -10.91
N ALA A 7 -14.08 18.00 -10.28
CA ALA A 7 -13.33 18.30 -9.05
C ALA A 7 -13.70 17.34 -7.91
N ILE A 8 -15.00 17.09 -7.69
CA ILE A 8 -15.47 16.15 -6.66
C ILE A 8 -14.96 14.74 -6.92
N LYS A 9 -15.03 14.27 -8.18
CA LYS A 9 -14.53 12.94 -8.56
C LYS A 9 -13.01 12.81 -8.34
N ALA A 10 -12.25 13.86 -8.62
CA ALA A 10 -10.80 13.87 -8.42
C ALA A 10 -10.44 13.82 -6.92
N VAL A 11 -11.10 14.65 -6.10
CA VAL A 11 -10.91 14.63 -4.63
C VAL A 11 -11.26 13.25 -4.07
N PHE A 12 -12.40 12.68 -4.46
CA PHE A 12 -12.78 11.34 -4.00
C PHE A 12 -11.75 10.27 -4.38
N LEU A 13 -11.24 10.31 -5.61
CA LEU A 13 -10.22 9.35 -6.06
C LEU A 13 -8.91 9.49 -5.29
N LEU A 14 -8.46 10.73 -5.06
CA LEU A 14 -7.26 11.01 -4.29
C LEU A 14 -7.41 10.54 -2.83
N SER A 15 -8.53 10.87 -2.18
CA SER A 15 -8.80 10.44 -0.81
C SER A 15 -8.84 8.93 -0.68
N LEU A 16 -9.52 8.23 -1.60
CA LEU A 16 -9.57 6.77 -1.60
C LEU A 16 -8.18 6.15 -1.80
N THR A 17 -7.38 6.71 -2.72
CA THR A 17 -6.03 6.21 -2.98
C THR A 17 -5.14 6.42 -1.76
N THR A 18 -5.17 7.60 -1.16
CA THR A 18 -4.42 7.89 0.08
C THR A 18 -4.82 6.92 1.19
N LEU A 19 -6.12 6.64 1.36
CA LEU A 19 -6.59 5.69 2.36
C LEU A 19 -6.06 4.27 2.12
N VAL A 20 -6.03 3.82 0.86
CA VAL A 20 -5.50 2.50 0.48
C VAL A 20 -3.98 2.45 0.74
N ILE A 21 -3.24 3.48 0.37
CA ILE A 21 -1.79 3.57 0.62
C ILE A 21 -1.52 3.53 2.12
N LEU A 22 -2.21 4.34 2.92
CA LEU A 22 -2.04 4.38 4.37
C LEU A 22 -2.34 3.02 5.02
N ASN A 23 -3.45 2.38 4.64
CA ASN A 23 -3.76 1.03 5.16
C ASN A 23 -2.71 0.00 4.76
N THR A 24 -2.21 0.07 3.52
CA THR A 24 -1.17 -0.83 3.04
C THR A 24 0.12 -0.63 3.83
N LEU A 25 0.52 0.61 4.10
CA LEU A 25 1.68 0.91 4.94
C LEU A 25 1.48 0.41 6.37
N VAL A 26 0.31 0.63 6.96
CA VAL A 26 0.00 0.14 8.31
C VAL A 26 0.12 -1.39 8.37
N LEU A 27 -0.43 -2.11 7.41
CA LEU A 27 -0.25 -3.56 7.29
C LEU A 27 1.21 -3.94 7.03
N ALA A 28 1.93 -3.14 6.23
CA ALA A 28 3.35 -3.31 5.95
C ALA A 28 4.22 -3.31 7.20
N TYR A 29 3.85 -2.53 8.20
CA TYR A 29 4.55 -2.46 9.48
C TYR A 29 3.99 -3.42 10.53
N LEU A 30 2.68 -3.56 10.65
CA LEU A 30 2.06 -4.39 11.70
C LEU A 30 2.31 -5.89 11.49
N VAL A 31 2.18 -6.38 10.25
CA VAL A 31 2.31 -7.82 9.96
C VAL A 31 3.70 -8.36 10.33
N PRO A 32 4.82 -7.69 9.96
CA PRO A 32 6.15 -8.13 10.38
C PRO A 32 6.38 -8.05 11.88
N ILE A 33 5.85 -7.01 12.56
CA ILE A 33 6.00 -6.88 14.01
C ILE A 33 5.31 -8.04 14.73
N VAL A 34 4.08 -8.38 14.34
CA VAL A 34 3.36 -9.51 14.91
C VAL A 34 4.08 -10.83 14.58
N GLY A 35 4.53 -11.00 13.33
CA GLY A 35 5.28 -12.17 12.90
C GLY A 35 6.57 -12.37 13.69
N TYR A 36 7.27 -11.29 14.05
CA TYR A 36 8.49 -11.34 14.86
C TYR A 36 8.22 -11.85 16.28
N HIS A 37 7.09 -11.45 16.89
CA HIS A 37 6.72 -11.93 18.23
C HIS A 37 6.24 -13.38 18.23
N LEU A 38 5.78 -13.89 17.09
CA LEU A 38 5.33 -15.27 16.91
C LEU A 38 6.41 -16.17 16.29
N MET A 39 7.62 -15.64 16.12
CA MET A 39 8.72 -16.31 15.47
C MET A 39 9.19 -17.52 16.30
N PRO A 40 9.42 -18.70 15.68
CA PRO A 40 9.87 -19.86 16.41
C PRO A 40 11.31 -19.68 16.92
N GLU A 41 11.62 -20.24 18.09
CA GLU A 41 12.91 -20.08 18.79
C GLU A 41 14.14 -20.53 17.99
N ASN A 42 13.93 -21.32 16.94
CA ASN A 42 14.98 -21.86 16.07
C ASN A 42 15.34 -20.95 14.88
N GLN A 43 14.60 -19.87 14.65
CA GLN A 43 14.92 -18.87 13.62
C GLN A 43 15.73 -17.74 14.24
N THR A 44 16.56 -17.07 13.43
CA THR A 44 17.20 -15.81 13.85
C THR A 44 16.39 -14.59 13.41
N ALA A 45 16.44 -13.50 14.19
CA ALA A 45 15.78 -12.25 13.85
C ALA A 45 16.18 -11.75 12.45
N ALA A 46 17.46 -11.92 12.09
CA ALA A 46 17.99 -11.51 10.79
C ALA A 46 17.36 -12.29 9.62
N GLU A 47 17.15 -13.60 9.76
CA GLU A 47 16.49 -14.42 8.74
C GLU A 47 15.02 -14.03 8.56
N PHE A 48 14.33 -13.80 9.68
CA PHE A 48 12.94 -13.35 9.67
C PHE A 48 12.79 -12.00 8.95
N TRP A 49 13.60 -11.00 9.31
CA TRP A 49 13.53 -9.67 8.70
C TRP A 49 13.97 -9.67 7.24
N ARG A 50 14.91 -10.53 6.85
CA ARG A 50 15.31 -10.67 5.44
C ARG A 50 14.16 -11.17 4.56
N VAL A 51 13.46 -12.22 4.98
CA VAL A 51 12.36 -12.80 4.20
C VAL A 51 11.12 -11.90 4.25
N THR A 52 10.76 -11.44 5.44
CA THR A 52 9.57 -10.62 5.65
C THR A 52 9.73 -9.25 5.02
N GLY A 53 10.88 -8.60 5.17
CA GLY A 53 11.17 -7.30 4.54
C GLY A 53 11.05 -7.35 3.02
N LEU A 54 11.64 -8.36 2.37
CA LEU A 54 11.54 -8.54 0.91
C LEU A 54 10.09 -8.74 0.44
N ILE A 55 9.32 -9.58 1.14
CA ILE A 55 7.92 -9.85 0.77
C ILE A 55 7.06 -8.59 0.97
N MET A 56 7.27 -7.86 2.06
CA MET A 56 6.49 -6.65 2.33
C MET A 56 6.84 -5.51 1.37
N GLU A 57 8.11 -5.29 1.03
CA GLU A 57 8.52 -4.26 0.08
C GLU A 57 7.91 -4.48 -1.30
N VAL A 58 8.00 -5.71 -1.84
CA VAL A 58 7.48 -6.03 -3.17
C VAL A 58 5.96 -5.86 -3.22
N ASN A 59 5.23 -6.40 -2.24
CA ASN A 59 3.77 -6.30 -2.21
C ASN A 59 3.30 -4.85 -1.98
N THR A 60 3.97 -4.12 -1.10
CA THR A 60 3.64 -2.70 -0.84
C THR A 60 3.83 -1.86 -2.09
N LEU A 61 4.94 -2.05 -2.83
CA LEU A 61 5.20 -1.37 -4.08
C LEU A 61 4.15 -1.71 -5.14
N VAL A 62 3.81 -2.99 -5.32
CA VAL A 62 2.79 -3.41 -6.29
C VAL A 62 1.44 -2.76 -5.99
N ILE A 63 1.03 -2.70 -4.72
CA ILE A 63 -0.25 -2.09 -4.32
C ILE A 63 -0.23 -0.57 -4.55
N ILE A 64 0.85 0.11 -4.18
CA ILE A 64 0.99 1.56 -4.40
C ILE A 64 0.96 1.87 -5.90
N TRP A 65 1.77 1.17 -6.71
CA TRP A 65 1.81 1.38 -8.16
C TRP A 65 0.51 1.01 -8.86
N SER A 66 -0.22 0.00 -8.38
CA SER A 66 -1.55 -0.35 -8.88
C SER A 66 -2.59 0.73 -8.56
N GLY A 67 -2.55 1.29 -7.35
CA GLY A 67 -3.42 2.40 -6.95
C GLY A 67 -3.17 3.67 -7.77
N ILE A 68 -1.90 4.02 -7.97
CA ILE A 68 -1.48 5.16 -8.81
C ILE A 68 -1.86 4.92 -10.28
N GLY A 69 -1.61 3.73 -10.80
CA GLY A 69 -1.96 3.34 -12.18
C GLY A 69 -3.47 3.41 -12.42
N TYR A 70 -4.27 2.94 -11.48
CA TYR A 70 -5.73 3.05 -11.53
C TYR A 70 -6.19 4.52 -11.58
N LEU A 71 -5.59 5.38 -10.75
CA LEU A 71 -5.81 6.83 -10.75
C LEU A 71 -5.54 7.44 -12.12
N PHE A 72 -4.38 7.14 -12.71
CA PHE A 72 -3.99 7.65 -14.02
C PHE A 72 -4.93 7.19 -15.13
N VAL A 73 -5.28 5.90 -15.19
CA VAL A 73 -6.22 5.37 -16.19
C VAL A 73 -7.59 6.06 -16.06
N ARG A 74 -8.05 6.30 -14.83
CA ARG A 74 -9.36 6.92 -14.57
C ARG A 74 -9.38 8.43 -14.81
N LEU A 75 -8.23 9.11 -14.69
CA LEU A 75 -8.06 10.52 -15.05
C LEU A 75 -7.91 10.72 -16.56
N LEU A 76 -7.27 9.78 -17.28
CA LEU A 76 -7.03 9.85 -18.72
C LEU A 76 -8.17 9.31 -19.60
N ARG A 77 -9.10 8.51 -19.04
CA ARG A 77 -10.30 8.01 -19.75
C ARG A 77 -11.54 8.91 -19.60
N LYS A 78 -11.37 10.13 -19.10
CA LYS A 78 -12.40 11.18 -19.09
C LYS A 78 -12.05 12.27 -20.11
#